data_AF-A0A7Y5CDJ4-F1
#
_entry.id   AF-A0A7Y5CDJ4-F1
#
_cell.length_a   1.000
_cell.length_b   1.000
_cell.length_c   1.000
_cell.angle_alpha   90.00
_cell.angle_beta   90.00
_cell.angle_gamma   90.00
#
_symmetry.space_group_name_H-M   'P 1'
#
loop_
_entity.id
_entity.type
_entity.pdbx_description
1 polymer ?
#
loop_
_entity_poly.entity_id
_entity_poly.type
_entity_poly.pdbx_seq_one_letter_code
_entity_poly.pdbx_strand_id
1 'polypeptide(L)'
;MPRPPILPLIDWKVVFDSGEPYELWISAAENKEHAQAIEEMRKAQPLDAHVMGLLGALARPVHVIAIAEDWCGDVVRHVPVLEAMADAAPQLKTRYIKRDQWPDVFARFLTNGGEAIPRFVFLSDAFVECGNWGPMPAACRELIARGKASGDGAAARQKVAALYAADDLKRNVVSELLDLIDIASSTVP
;
A
#
# COMPACT_ATOMS: atom_id res chain seq x y z
N MET A 1 -27.28 26.27 10.71
CA MET A 1 -25.92 25.88 10.31
C MET A 1 -26.04 24.86 9.18
N PRO A 2 -25.38 25.03 8.02
CA PRO A 2 -25.37 23.98 7.01
C PRO A 2 -24.78 22.72 7.64
N ARG A 3 -25.43 21.57 7.44
CA ARG A 3 -24.82 20.29 7.84
C ARG A 3 -23.52 20.14 7.05
N PRO A 4 -22.41 19.75 7.70
CA PRO A 4 -21.22 19.38 6.95
C PRO A 4 -21.58 18.26 5.96
N PRO A 5 -20.91 18.20 4.80
CA PRO A 5 -21.10 17.11 3.86
C PRO A 5 -20.91 15.78 4.59
N ILE A 6 -21.90 14.89 4.50
CA ILE A 6 -21.79 13.55 5.06
C ILE A 6 -20.94 12.77 4.08
N LEU A 7 -19.73 12.40 4.50
CA LEU A 7 -18.95 11.44 3.73
C LEU A 7 -19.74 10.13 3.66
N PRO A 8 -19.98 9.57 2.46
CA PRO A 8 -20.76 8.35 2.32
C PRO A 8 -20.06 7.24 3.11
N LEU A 9 -20.80 6.48 3.91
CA LEU A 9 -20.26 5.31 4.60
C LEU A 9 -19.73 4.33 3.54
N ILE A 10 -18.49 3.87 3.72
CA ILE A 10 -17.91 2.86 2.83
C ILE A 10 -18.24 1.49 3.40
N ASP A 11 -18.82 0.64 2.55
CA ASP A 11 -18.91 -0.79 2.81
C ASP A 11 -17.60 -1.45 2.35
N TRP A 12 -16.67 -1.60 3.29
CA TRP A 12 -15.35 -2.15 3.01
C TRP A 12 -15.38 -3.58 2.50
N LYS A 13 -16.39 -4.36 2.89
CA LYS A 13 -16.54 -5.73 2.39
C LYS A 13 -16.88 -5.71 0.91
N VAL A 14 -17.81 -4.86 0.49
CA VAL A 14 -18.18 -4.71 -0.93
C VAL A 14 -17.00 -4.21 -1.76
N VAL A 15 -16.25 -3.22 -1.26
CA VAL A 15 -15.05 -2.72 -1.97
C VAL A 15 -14.00 -3.84 -2.09
N PHE A 16 -13.73 -4.57 -1.01
CA PHE A 16 -12.77 -5.68 -1.03
C PHE A 16 -13.18 -6.80 -1.99
N ASP A 17 -14.44 -7.23 -1.96
CA ASP A 17 -14.97 -8.28 -2.83
C ASP A 17 -14.96 -7.87 -4.31
N SER A 18 -15.03 -6.57 -4.61
CA SER A 18 -14.94 -6.04 -5.98
C SER A 18 -13.51 -5.98 -6.53
N GLY A 19 -12.50 -6.12 -5.67
CA GLY A 19 -11.10 -6.06 -6.06
C GLY A 19 -10.61 -7.37 -6.66
N GLU A 20 -9.65 -7.26 -7.58
CA GLU A 20 -9.02 -8.41 -8.20
C GLU A 20 -7.99 -9.04 -7.24
N PRO A 21 -7.91 -10.39 -7.17
CA PRO A 21 -6.73 -11.01 -6.56
C PRO A 21 -5.47 -10.68 -7.37
N TYR A 22 -4.32 -10.63 -6.70
CA TYR A 22 -3.04 -10.20 -7.28
C TYR A 22 -2.73 -10.84 -8.65
N GLU A 23 -2.88 -12.17 -8.76
CA GLU A 23 -2.57 -12.92 -9.99
C GLU A 23 -3.39 -12.47 -11.20
N LEU A 24 -4.66 -12.06 -10.98
CA LEU A 24 -5.49 -11.52 -12.05
C LEU A 24 -5.06 -10.09 -12.39
N TRP A 25 -4.86 -9.25 -11.37
CA TRP A 25 -4.45 -7.86 -11.53
C TRP A 25 -3.13 -7.73 -12.31
N ILE A 26 -2.10 -8.51 -11.94
CA ILE A 26 -0.79 -8.45 -12.58
C ILE A 26 -0.82 -9.00 -14.01
N SER A 27 -1.62 -10.03 -14.27
CA SER A 27 -1.78 -10.59 -15.62
C SER A 27 -2.48 -9.62 -16.58
N ALA A 28 -3.41 -8.82 -16.03
CA ALA A 28 -4.16 -7.78 -16.73
C ALA A 28 -3.38 -6.47 -16.92
N ALA A 29 -2.18 -6.32 -16.34
CA ALA A 29 -1.34 -5.13 -16.50
C ALA A 29 -1.10 -4.78 -17.97
N GLU A 30 -1.26 -3.51 -18.32
CA GLU A 30 -1.07 -3.00 -19.69
C GLU A 30 0.43 -2.80 -19.98
N ASN A 31 1.19 -2.35 -18.98
CA ASN A 31 2.63 -2.20 -19.05
C ASN A 31 3.33 -3.52 -18.64
N LYS A 32 3.72 -4.31 -19.64
CA LYS A 32 4.34 -5.62 -19.43
C LYS A 32 5.74 -5.56 -18.80
N GLU A 33 6.50 -4.51 -19.04
CA GLU A 33 7.82 -4.33 -18.40
C GLU A 33 7.67 -4.07 -16.90
N HIS A 34 6.73 -3.21 -16.53
CA HIS A 34 6.41 -2.95 -15.13
C HIS A 34 5.86 -4.20 -14.44
N ALA A 35 4.98 -4.95 -15.11
CA ALA A 35 4.45 -6.19 -14.56
C ALA A 35 5.55 -7.23 -14.30
N GLN A 36 6.49 -7.38 -15.23
CA GLN A 36 7.66 -8.23 -15.05
C GLN A 36 8.53 -7.75 -13.89
N ALA A 37 8.82 -6.45 -13.80
CA ALA A 37 9.62 -5.90 -12.71
C ALA A 37 8.95 -6.13 -11.33
N ILE A 38 7.63 -5.99 -11.24
CA ILE A 38 6.87 -6.28 -10.01
C ILE A 38 7.09 -7.74 -9.60
N GLU A 39 6.91 -8.67 -10.53
CA GLU A 39 7.07 -10.11 -10.27
C GLU A 39 8.49 -10.50 -9.85
N GLU A 40 9.50 -9.94 -10.52
CA GLU A 40 10.91 -10.18 -10.19
C GLU A 40 11.25 -9.62 -8.81
N MET A 41 10.81 -8.39 -8.50
CA MET A 41 11.01 -7.78 -7.19
C MET A 41 10.28 -8.54 -6.09
N ARG A 42 9.07 -9.06 -6.34
CA ARG A 42 8.27 -9.82 -5.35
C ARG A 42 9.04 -11.07 -4.94
N LYS A 43 9.53 -11.83 -5.92
CA LYS A 43 10.30 -13.07 -5.70
C LYS A 43 11.65 -12.81 -5.03
N ALA A 44 12.27 -11.67 -5.30
CA ALA A 44 13.58 -11.32 -4.76
C ALA A 44 13.51 -10.57 -3.42
N GLN A 45 12.32 -10.15 -2.97
CA GLN A 45 12.18 -9.31 -1.78
C GLN A 45 12.56 -10.10 -0.52
N PRO A 46 13.64 -9.72 0.19
CA PRO A 46 14.03 -10.42 1.40
C PRO A 46 13.06 -10.11 2.54
N LEU A 47 12.66 -11.16 3.24
CA LEU A 47 12.00 -11.10 4.55
C LEU A 47 12.88 -11.86 5.53
N ASP A 48 13.32 -11.20 6.60
CA ASP A 48 14.14 -11.86 7.61
C ASP A 48 13.30 -12.78 8.51
N ALA A 49 13.98 -13.62 9.30
CA ALA A 49 13.32 -14.60 10.15
C ALA A 49 12.40 -13.97 11.21
N HIS A 50 12.67 -12.75 11.65
CA HIS A 50 11.81 -12.05 12.60
C HIS A 50 10.50 -11.61 11.94
N VAL A 51 10.59 -11.00 10.74
CA VAL A 51 9.42 -10.62 9.94
C VAL A 51 8.58 -11.85 9.59
N MET A 52 9.22 -12.93 9.10
CA MET A 52 8.50 -14.18 8.79
C MET A 52 7.82 -14.79 10.01
N GLY A 53 8.46 -14.74 11.18
CA GLY A 53 7.88 -15.23 12.43
C GLY A 53 6.62 -14.47 12.84
N LEU A 54 6.62 -13.14 12.71
CA LEU A 54 5.46 -12.30 13.00
C LEU A 54 4.32 -12.54 11.99
N LEU A 55 4.66 -12.60 10.69
CA LEU A 55 3.71 -12.90 9.63
C LEU A 55 3.06 -14.28 9.75
N GLY A 56 3.81 -15.28 10.22
CA GLY A 56 3.28 -16.61 10.49
C GLY A 56 2.43 -16.71 11.76
N ALA A 57 2.53 -15.73 12.66
CA ALA A 57 1.88 -15.72 13.97
C ALA A 57 0.66 -14.79 14.05
N LEU A 58 0.19 -14.25 12.92
CA LEU A 58 -1.01 -13.42 12.89
C LEU A 58 -2.19 -14.14 13.56
N ALA A 59 -2.88 -13.42 14.45
CA ALA A 59 -3.94 -14.00 15.27
C ALA A 59 -5.28 -14.13 14.52
N ARG A 60 -5.48 -13.32 13.46
CA ARG A 60 -6.69 -13.25 12.65
C ARG A 60 -6.37 -12.81 11.21
N PRO A 61 -7.27 -13.11 10.25
CA PRO A 61 -7.15 -12.59 8.90
C PRO A 61 -7.02 -11.07 8.85
N VAL A 62 -6.13 -10.59 7.98
CA VAL A 62 -5.97 -9.17 7.64
C VAL A 62 -6.32 -9.00 6.18
N HIS A 63 -7.24 -8.08 5.88
CA HIS A 63 -7.64 -7.76 4.52
C HIS A 63 -6.97 -6.45 4.09
N VAL A 64 -6.38 -6.44 2.90
CA VAL A 64 -5.74 -5.24 2.34
C VAL A 64 -6.34 -4.91 0.99
N ILE A 65 -6.85 -3.69 0.85
CA ILE A 65 -7.25 -3.13 -0.45
C ILE A 65 -6.09 -2.30 -0.97
N ALA A 66 -5.52 -2.73 -2.09
CA ALA A 66 -4.48 -2.04 -2.81
C ALA A 66 -5.08 -1.22 -3.97
N ILE A 67 -5.08 0.11 -3.84
CA ILE A 67 -5.39 1.01 -4.95
C ILE A 67 -4.10 1.21 -5.73
N ALA A 68 -3.96 0.49 -6.85
CA ALA A 68 -2.71 0.41 -7.58
C ALA A 68 -2.94 0.25 -9.08
N GLU A 69 -2.15 0.97 -9.86
CA GLU A 69 -2.14 0.91 -11.32
C GLU A 69 -0.70 0.76 -11.80
N ASP A 70 -0.50 -0.17 -12.73
CA ASP A 70 0.78 -0.70 -13.18
C ASP A 70 1.69 0.33 -13.85
N TRP A 71 1.15 1.44 -14.36
CA TRP A 71 1.94 2.52 -14.95
C TRP A 71 2.75 3.33 -13.92
N CYS A 72 2.45 3.24 -12.62
CA CYS A 72 3.09 4.08 -11.60
C CYS A 72 4.39 3.45 -11.06
N GLY A 73 5.49 4.19 -11.08
CA GLY A 73 6.78 3.71 -10.56
C GLY A 73 6.80 3.39 -9.06
N ASP A 74 6.04 4.13 -8.23
CA ASP A 74 5.91 3.79 -6.81
C ASP A 74 5.07 2.51 -6.60
N VAL A 75 4.11 2.22 -7.50
CA VAL A 75 3.40 0.92 -7.50
C VAL A 75 4.37 -0.20 -7.82
N VAL A 76 5.17 -0.06 -8.87
CA VAL A 76 6.21 -1.03 -9.27
C VAL A 76 7.17 -1.30 -8.12
N ARG A 77 7.50 -0.29 -7.32
CA ARG A 77 8.43 -0.43 -6.20
C ARG A 77 7.82 -1.11 -4.97
N HIS A 78 6.59 -0.78 -4.61
CA HIS A 78 6.06 -1.09 -3.27
C HIS A 78 5.04 -2.22 -3.24
N VAL A 79 4.27 -2.45 -4.31
CA VAL A 79 3.38 -3.62 -4.41
C VAL A 79 4.13 -4.95 -4.23
N PRO A 80 5.33 -5.15 -4.83
CA PRO A 80 6.11 -6.38 -4.61
C PRO A 80 6.42 -6.68 -3.15
N VAL A 81 6.58 -5.65 -2.31
CA VAL A 81 6.85 -5.82 -0.88
C VAL A 81 5.61 -6.35 -0.16
N LEU A 82 4.44 -5.75 -0.43
CA LEU A 82 3.17 -6.21 0.13
C LEU A 82 2.90 -7.67 -0.24
N GLU A 83 3.12 -8.04 -1.50
CA GLU A 83 2.85 -9.40 -1.97
C GLU A 83 3.86 -10.43 -1.47
N ALA A 84 5.14 -10.07 -1.35
CA ALA A 84 6.11 -10.95 -0.70
C ALA A 84 5.71 -11.26 0.77
N MET A 85 5.15 -10.26 1.48
CA MET A 85 4.62 -10.47 2.83
C MET A 85 3.34 -11.31 2.81
N ALA A 86 2.46 -11.13 1.83
CA ALA A 86 1.25 -11.94 1.66
C ALA A 86 1.57 -13.41 1.34
N ASP A 87 2.60 -13.67 0.53
CA ASP A 87 3.10 -15.02 0.24
C ASP A 87 3.58 -15.74 1.50
N ALA A 88 4.19 -15.00 2.43
CA ALA A 88 4.67 -15.52 3.70
C ALA A 88 3.58 -15.61 4.80
N ALA A 89 2.40 -15.02 4.58
CA ALA A 89 1.35 -14.87 5.58
C ALA A 89 0.00 -15.39 5.07
N PRO A 90 -0.38 -16.66 5.33
CA PRO A 90 -1.65 -17.22 4.87
C PRO A 90 -2.90 -16.46 5.35
N GLN A 91 -2.79 -15.64 6.40
CA GLN A 91 -3.86 -14.80 6.91
C GLN A 91 -3.94 -13.40 6.28
N LEU A 92 -2.91 -12.97 5.54
CA LEU A 92 -2.92 -11.70 4.82
C LEU A 92 -3.58 -11.89 3.45
N LYS A 93 -4.61 -11.10 3.16
CA LYS A 93 -5.41 -11.21 1.93
C LYS A 93 -5.42 -9.87 1.20
N THR A 94 -4.82 -9.83 0.02
CA THR A 94 -4.73 -8.62 -0.80
C THR A 94 -5.75 -8.65 -1.93
N ARG A 95 -6.34 -7.48 -2.23
CA ARG A 95 -7.24 -7.24 -3.36
C ARG A 95 -6.89 -5.91 -4.01
N TYR A 96 -6.95 -5.86 -5.33
CA TYR A 96 -6.49 -4.72 -6.12
C TYR A 96 -7.67 -4.02 -6.79
N ILE A 97 -7.72 -2.71 -6.67
CA ILE A 97 -8.72 -1.86 -7.35
C ILE A 97 -8.04 -0.70 -8.08
N LYS A 98 -8.67 -0.21 -9.14
CA LYS A 98 -8.26 1.01 -9.84
C LYS A 98 -8.81 2.26 -9.14
N ARG A 99 -8.18 3.43 -9.35
CA ARG A 99 -8.61 4.69 -8.73
C ARG A 99 -10.03 5.10 -9.13
N ASP A 100 -10.42 4.80 -10.36
CA ASP A 100 -11.72 5.17 -10.94
C ASP A 100 -12.84 4.18 -10.60
N GLN A 101 -12.51 2.98 -10.12
CA GLN A 101 -13.49 1.95 -9.74
C GLN A 101 -14.33 2.38 -8.53
N TRP A 102 -13.71 3.08 -7.56
CA TRP A 102 -14.36 3.60 -6.36
C TRP A 102 -13.88 5.02 -6.03
N PRO A 103 -14.37 6.06 -6.73
CA PRO A 103 -13.88 7.43 -6.55
C PRO A 103 -14.02 7.97 -5.12
N ASP A 104 -15.12 7.63 -4.45
CA ASP A 104 -15.38 8.04 -3.06
C ASP A 104 -14.41 7.37 -2.07
N VAL A 105 -13.98 6.13 -2.36
CA VAL A 105 -12.96 5.43 -1.57
C VAL A 105 -11.62 6.11 -1.80
N PHE A 106 -11.23 6.33 -3.05
CA PHE A 106 -9.93 6.90 -3.37
C PHE A 106 -9.77 8.34 -2.85
N ALA A 107 -10.83 9.15 -2.91
CA ALA A 107 -10.85 10.53 -2.40
C ALA A 107 -10.50 10.62 -0.90
N ARG A 108 -10.76 9.57 -0.10
CA ARG A 108 -10.40 9.54 1.32
C ARG A 108 -8.90 9.42 1.57
N PHE A 109 -8.13 8.93 0.59
CA PHE A 109 -6.70 8.62 0.75
C PHE A 109 -5.78 9.52 -0.08
N LEU A 110 -6.26 10.69 -0.51
CA LEU A 110 -5.42 11.68 -1.19
C LEU A 110 -4.24 12.09 -0.30
N THR A 111 -3.03 12.15 -0.86
CA THR A 111 -1.85 12.63 -0.14
C THR A 111 -1.57 14.08 -0.47
N ASN A 112 -1.73 14.95 0.53
CA ASN A 112 -1.55 16.39 0.38
C ASN A 112 -2.38 16.93 -0.81
N GLY A 113 -3.64 16.46 -0.90
CA GLY A 113 -4.57 16.78 -1.99
C GLY A 113 -4.27 16.12 -3.34
N GLY A 114 -3.21 15.32 -3.45
CA GLY A 114 -2.82 14.65 -4.68
C GLY A 114 -3.29 13.20 -4.77
N GLU A 115 -3.63 12.78 -5.98
CA GLU A 115 -4.06 11.43 -6.36
C GLU A 115 -2.90 10.42 -6.46
N ALA A 116 -2.03 10.39 -5.47
CA ALA A 116 -0.86 9.52 -5.51
C ALA A 116 -1.22 8.08 -5.11
N ILE A 117 -0.62 7.12 -5.81
CA ILE A 117 -0.75 5.66 -5.61
C ILE A 117 0.65 5.04 -5.49
N PRO A 118 0.80 3.85 -4.88
CA PRO A 118 -0.25 2.97 -4.33
C PRO A 118 -0.94 3.52 -3.09
N ARG A 119 -2.11 2.97 -2.74
CA ARG A 119 -2.67 3.02 -1.39
C ARG A 119 -2.94 1.62 -0.91
N PHE A 120 -2.51 1.31 0.30
CA PHE A 120 -2.86 0.06 0.96
C PHE A 120 -3.74 0.40 2.15
N VAL A 121 -5.00 -0.04 2.12
CA VAL A 121 -5.95 0.14 3.21
C VAL A 121 -6.02 -1.18 3.97
N PHE A 122 -5.63 -1.16 5.24
CA PHE A 122 -5.58 -2.33 6.11
C PHE A 122 -6.87 -2.42 6.91
N LEU A 123 -7.50 -3.59 6.81
CA LEU A 123 -8.76 -3.89 7.46
C LEU A 123 -8.62 -5.13 8.35
N SER A 124 -9.35 -5.14 9.46
CA SER A 124 -9.49 -6.33 10.29
C SER A 124 -10.25 -7.46 9.58
N ASP A 125 -10.36 -8.60 10.26
CA ASP A 125 -11.17 -9.75 9.84
C ASP A 125 -12.66 -9.39 9.64
N ALA A 126 -13.15 -8.36 10.34
CA ALA A 126 -14.51 -7.84 10.25
C ALA A 126 -14.66 -6.66 9.27
N PHE A 127 -13.67 -6.40 8.40
CA PHE A 127 -13.67 -5.28 7.44
C PHE A 127 -13.73 -3.88 8.09
N VAL A 128 -13.20 -3.75 9.30
CA VAL A 128 -13.03 -2.43 9.96
C VAL A 128 -11.69 -1.84 9.53
N GLU A 129 -11.68 -0.57 9.09
CA GLU A 129 -10.45 0.14 8.73
C GLU A 129 -9.56 0.37 9.96
N CYS A 130 -8.36 -0.21 9.93
CA CYS A 130 -7.36 -0.12 11.01
C CYS A 130 -6.24 0.87 10.67
N GLY A 131 -5.99 1.14 9.39
CA GLY A 131 -5.00 2.10 8.95
C GLY A 131 -4.79 2.08 7.44
N ASN A 132 -3.96 3.00 6.94
CA ASN A 132 -3.58 3.02 5.54
C ASN A 132 -2.12 3.43 5.35
N TRP A 133 -1.55 2.97 4.23
CA TRP A 133 -0.19 3.23 3.81
C TRP A 133 -0.15 3.78 2.39
N GLY A 134 0.89 4.58 2.09
CA GLY A 134 1.22 4.99 0.74
C GLY A 134 1.34 6.51 0.57
N PRO A 135 1.75 6.98 -0.62
CA PRO A 135 2.16 6.15 -1.77
C PRO A 135 3.61 5.65 -1.63
N MET A 136 4.32 6.16 -0.63
CA MET A 136 5.73 5.92 -0.37
C MET A 136 5.97 5.98 1.15
N PRO A 137 7.13 5.51 1.64
CA PRO A 137 7.50 5.59 3.03
C PRO A 137 7.31 6.98 3.63
N ALA A 138 7.03 7.06 4.94
CA ALA A 138 6.72 8.31 5.61
C ALA A 138 7.79 9.39 5.39
N ALA A 139 9.07 9.02 5.48
CA ALA A 139 10.19 9.93 5.24
C ALA A 139 10.22 10.48 3.80
N CYS A 140 9.88 9.65 2.80
CA CYS A 140 9.80 10.10 1.41
C CYS A 140 8.63 11.06 1.19
N ARG A 141 7.46 10.79 1.79
CA ARG A 141 6.30 11.69 1.73
C ARG A 141 6.61 13.05 2.35
N GLU A 142 7.32 13.06 3.46
CA GLU A 142 7.74 14.27 4.14
C GLU A 142 8.66 15.11 3.24
N LEU A 143 9.64 14.50 2.58
CA LEU A 143 10.52 15.19 1.64
C LEU A 143 9.73 15.84 0.49
N ILE A 144 8.77 15.11 -0.10
CA ILE A 144 7.92 15.67 -1.17
C ILE A 144 7.06 16.82 -0.64
N ALA A 145 6.48 16.71 0.55
CA ALA A 145 5.71 17.79 1.17
C ALA A 145 6.58 19.03 1.42
N ARG A 146 7.79 18.85 1.95
CA ARG A 146 8.77 19.93 2.14
C ARG A 146 9.17 20.58 0.81
N GLY A 147 9.39 19.79 -0.23
CA GLY A 147 9.66 20.30 -1.58
C GLY A 147 8.51 21.12 -2.16
N LYS A 148 7.26 20.70 -1.94
CA LYS A 148 6.08 21.51 -2.30
C LYS A 148 6.07 22.85 -1.54
N ALA A 149 6.31 22.80 -0.22
CA ALA A 149 6.31 23.99 0.62
C ALA A 149 7.45 24.98 0.27
N SER A 150 8.63 24.47 -0.10
CA SER A 150 9.77 25.31 -0.49
C SER A 150 9.77 25.74 -1.95
N GLY A 151 8.84 25.22 -2.78
CA GLY A 151 8.86 25.40 -4.23
C GLY A 151 9.94 24.60 -4.96
N ASP A 152 10.70 23.76 -4.27
CA ASP A 152 11.80 22.96 -4.85
C ASP A 152 11.45 21.46 -4.84
N GLY A 153 10.51 21.10 -5.71
CA GLY A 153 10.11 19.70 -5.90
C GLY A 153 11.18 18.84 -6.57
N ALA A 154 12.19 19.44 -7.23
CA ALA A 154 13.26 18.69 -7.88
C ALA A 154 14.27 18.17 -6.85
N ALA A 155 14.73 19.04 -5.95
CA ALA A 155 15.61 18.64 -4.85
C ALA A 155 14.94 17.61 -3.92
N ALA A 156 13.64 17.75 -3.67
CA ALA A 156 12.89 16.75 -2.91
C ALA A 156 12.91 15.38 -3.58
N ARG A 157 12.67 15.29 -4.89
CA ARG A 157 12.73 14.02 -5.64
C ARG A 157 14.13 13.42 -5.66
N GLN A 158 15.18 14.24 -5.77
CA GLN A 158 16.56 13.78 -5.67
C GLN A 158 16.84 13.13 -4.30
N LYS A 159 16.36 13.74 -3.21
CA LYS A 159 16.49 13.18 -1.87
C LYS A 159 15.69 11.87 -1.70
N VAL A 160 14.48 11.80 -2.27
CA VAL A 160 13.71 10.54 -2.29
C VAL A 160 14.46 9.45 -3.05
N ALA A 161 15.01 9.75 -4.23
CA ALA A 161 15.80 8.80 -5.00
C ALA A 161 17.04 8.31 -4.21
N ALA A 162 17.72 9.21 -3.49
CA ALA A 162 18.83 8.85 -2.62
C ALA A 162 18.41 7.94 -1.45
N LEU A 163 17.26 8.19 -0.82
CA LEU A 163 16.70 7.30 0.21
C LEU A 163 16.36 5.93 -0.37
N TYR A 164 15.75 5.88 -1.56
CA TYR A 164 15.44 4.63 -2.25
C TYR A 164 16.68 3.83 -2.64
N ALA A 165 17.78 4.49 -2.98
CA ALA A 165 19.05 3.83 -3.27
C ALA A 165 19.73 3.31 -1.99
N ALA A 166 19.60 4.02 -0.87
CA ALA A 166 20.16 3.61 0.42
C ALA A 166 19.37 2.46 1.08
N ASP A 167 18.07 2.33 0.78
CA ASP A 167 17.20 1.24 1.22
C ASP A 167 16.75 0.38 0.02
N ASP A 168 17.72 -0.23 -0.65
CA ASP A 168 17.54 -1.10 -1.82
C ASP A 168 16.69 -2.34 -1.50
N LEU A 169 16.86 -2.88 -0.29
CA LEU A 169 16.07 -3.99 0.25
C LEU A 169 14.70 -3.57 0.80
N LYS A 170 14.35 -2.27 0.75
CA LYS A 170 13.03 -1.75 1.13
C LYS A 170 12.63 -2.09 2.56
N ARG A 171 13.60 -2.14 3.48
CA ARG A 171 13.39 -2.49 4.90
C ARG A 171 12.42 -1.54 5.57
N ASN A 172 12.43 -0.26 5.20
CA ASN A 172 11.50 0.73 5.74
C ASN A 172 10.06 0.41 5.33
N VAL A 173 9.85 -0.01 4.08
CA VAL A 173 8.52 -0.41 3.60
C VAL A 173 8.06 -1.66 4.36
N VAL A 174 8.92 -2.69 4.46
CA VAL A 174 8.61 -3.92 5.22
C VAL A 174 8.19 -3.59 6.65
N SER A 175 8.94 -2.74 7.35
CA SER A 175 8.62 -2.32 8.73
C SER A 175 7.28 -1.59 8.80
N GLU A 176 7.07 -0.57 7.95
CA GLU A 176 5.84 0.23 7.98
C GLU A 176 4.59 -0.61 7.62
N LEU A 177 4.71 -1.58 6.70
CA LEU A 177 3.60 -2.50 6.39
C LEU A 177 3.37 -3.51 7.50
N LEU A 178 4.43 -4.05 8.11
CA LEU A 178 4.34 -5.02 9.19
C LEU A 178 3.62 -4.44 10.41
N ASP A 179 3.91 -3.19 10.76
CA ASP A 179 3.24 -2.48 11.86
C ASP A 179 1.72 -2.40 11.63
N LEU A 180 1.29 -2.08 10.40
CA LEU A 180 -0.14 -1.99 10.05
C LEU A 180 -0.82 -3.36 10.00
N ILE A 181 -0.10 -4.39 9.56
CA ILE A 181 -0.59 -5.78 9.56
C ILE A 181 -0.78 -6.26 11.01
N ASP A 182 0.19 -6.01 11.88
CA ASP A 182 0.13 -6.35 13.31
C ASP A 182 -1.09 -5.68 13.96
N ILE A 183 -1.24 -4.37 13.78
CA ILE A 183 -2.40 -3.60 14.28
C ILE A 183 -3.72 -4.20 13.78
N ALA A 184 -3.84 -4.46 12.47
CA ALA A 184 -5.07 -4.99 11.89
C ALA A 184 -5.39 -6.42 12.35
N SER A 185 -4.37 -7.16 12.79
CA SER A 185 -4.51 -8.51 13.35
C SER A 185 -4.75 -8.53 14.87
N SER A 186 -4.58 -7.41 15.55
CA SER A 186 -4.55 -7.38 17.02
C SER A 186 -5.87 -7.84 17.67
N THR A 187 -5.76 -8.51 18.81
CA THR A 187 -6.88 -8.93 19.66
C THR A 187 -7.05 -8.08 20.91
N VAL A 188 -6.16 -7.10 21.10
CA VAL A 188 -6.12 -6.21 22.27
C VAL A 188 -5.75 -4.77 21.85
N PRO A 189 -6.16 -3.75 22.62
CA PRO A 189 -5.71 -2.37 22.41
C PRO A 189 -4.24 -2.13 22.76
#